data_AF-A0A969GDK6-F1
#
_entry.id   AF-A0A969GDK6-F1
#
_cell.length_a   1.000
_cell.length_b   1.000
_cell.length_c   1.000
_cell.angle_alpha   90.00
_cell.angle_beta   90.00
_cell.angle_gamma   90.00
#
_symmetry.space_group_name_H-M   'P 1'
#
loop_
_entity.id
_entity.type
_entity.pdbx_description
1 polymer ?
#
loop_
_entity_poly.entity_id
_entity_poly.type
_entity_poly.pdbx_seq_one_letter_code
_entity_poly.pdbx_strand_id
1 'polypeptide(L)'
;MFEYQQTLDTYELAAVLMPTATRYNLGALGKQLGILLPATHRALDDARVTQACYIRLLELAAELPIEILQEIVELGNFVDWDSGWVFEQALHAVVKEGIKPKKTTRASSRKVRLDS
;
A
#
# COMPACT_ATOMS: atom_id res chain seq x y z
N MET A 1 -8.75 -11.96 28.09
CA MET A 1 -8.90 -10.80 27.18
C MET A 1 -7.60 -10.76 26.39
N PHE A 2 -7.63 -10.84 25.06
CA PHE A 2 -6.40 -10.90 24.26
C PHE A 2 -5.72 -9.52 24.30
N GLU A 3 -4.81 -9.32 25.25
CA GLU A 3 -3.97 -8.13 25.31
C GLU A 3 -2.92 -8.26 24.19
N TYR A 4 -2.96 -7.32 23.24
CA TYR A 4 -2.05 -7.17 22.09
C TYR A 4 -2.08 -8.29 21.04
N GLN A 5 -3.16 -8.35 20.27
CA GLN A 5 -3.07 -8.81 18.88
C GLN A 5 -2.86 -7.58 18.00
N GLN A 6 -1.63 -7.38 17.51
CA GLN A 6 -1.35 -6.31 16.54
C GLN A 6 -2.29 -6.47 15.34
N THR A 7 -3.10 -5.45 15.07
CA THR A 7 -4.14 -5.48 14.05
C THR A 7 -3.69 -4.62 12.89
N LEU A 8 -3.56 -5.21 11.71
CA LEU A 8 -3.20 -4.47 10.51
C LEU A 8 -4.48 -4.09 9.74
N ASP A 9 -4.64 -2.79 9.45
CA ASP A 9 -5.76 -2.32 8.65
C ASP A 9 -5.32 -2.04 7.21
N THR A 10 -5.89 -2.81 6.28
CA THR A 10 -5.68 -2.59 4.84
C THR A 10 -6.14 -1.21 4.36
N TYR A 11 -7.07 -0.56 5.05
CA TYR A 11 -7.47 0.81 4.77
C TYR A 11 -6.32 1.79 5.00
N GLU A 12 -5.64 1.71 6.15
CA GLU A 12 -4.52 2.58 6.50
C GLU A 12 -3.36 2.40 5.53
N LEU A 13 -3.02 1.14 5.22
CA LEU A 13 -2.01 0.82 4.21
C LEU A 13 -2.36 1.41 2.85
N ALA A 14 -3.61 1.26 2.40
CA ALA A 14 -4.06 1.82 1.14
C ALA A 14 -4.04 3.36 1.15
N ALA A 15 -4.37 4.02 2.25
CA ALA A 15 -4.34 5.48 2.35
C ALA A 15 -2.93 6.04 2.13
N VAL A 16 -1.90 5.34 2.59
CA VAL A 16 -0.50 5.73 2.39
C VAL A 16 0.02 5.32 1.01
N LEU A 17 -0.27 4.10 0.56
CA LEU A 17 0.28 3.55 -0.69
C LEU A 17 -0.48 3.98 -1.95
N MET A 18 -1.76 4.32 -1.81
CA MET A 18 -2.65 4.71 -2.90
C MET A 18 -3.36 6.03 -2.60
N PRO A 19 -2.64 7.12 -2.26
CA PRO A 19 -3.22 8.35 -1.73
C PRO A 19 -4.23 9.02 -2.70
N THR A 20 -4.13 8.72 -3.99
CA THR A 20 -5.01 9.24 -5.04
C THR A 20 -6.20 8.32 -5.35
N ALA A 21 -6.43 7.27 -4.57
CA ALA A 21 -7.57 6.37 -4.75
C ALA A 21 -8.89 7.14 -4.58
N THR A 22 -9.79 6.99 -5.55
CA THR A 22 -11.09 7.69 -5.54
C THR A 22 -11.97 7.31 -4.35
N ARG A 23 -11.88 6.06 -3.87
CA ARG A 23 -12.65 5.51 -2.74
C ARG A 23 -11.88 4.35 -2.11
N TYR A 24 -11.97 4.24 -0.78
CA TYR A 24 -11.22 3.24 0.01
C TYR A 24 -12.09 2.11 0.57
N ASN A 25 -13.33 1.95 0.10
CA ASN A 25 -14.10 0.76 0.44
C ASN A 25 -13.54 -0.47 -0.30
N LEU A 26 -13.73 -1.66 0.28
CA LEU A 26 -13.11 -2.90 -0.18
C LEU A 26 -13.35 -3.19 -1.68
N GLY A 27 -14.56 -2.96 -2.17
CA GLY A 27 -14.90 -3.16 -3.58
C GLY A 27 -14.17 -2.19 -4.52
N ALA A 28 -14.03 -0.92 -4.14
CA ALA A 28 -13.30 0.07 -4.93
C ALA A 28 -11.80 -0.21 -4.95
N LEU A 29 -11.20 -0.50 -3.78
CA LEU A 29 -9.79 -0.87 -3.69
C LEU A 29 -9.50 -2.16 -4.45
N GLY A 30 -10.31 -3.20 -4.25
CA GLY A 30 -10.19 -4.46 -4.98
C GLY A 30 -10.18 -4.25 -6.48
N LYS A 31 -11.11 -3.44 -7.01
CA LYS A 31 -11.14 -3.10 -8.44
C LYS A 31 -9.89 -2.35 -8.91
N GLN A 32 -9.42 -1.35 -8.16
CA GLN A 32 -8.23 -0.58 -8.52
C GLN A 32 -6.96 -1.43 -8.50
N LEU A 33 -6.88 -2.40 -7.58
CA LEU A 33 -5.79 -3.36 -7.45
C LEU A 33 -5.92 -4.56 -8.42
N GLY A 34 -6.93 -4.57 -9.29
CA GLY A 34 -7.14 -5.63 -10.28
C GLY A 34 -7.59 -6.98 -9.70
N ILE A 35 -8.23 -6.97 -8.52
CA ILE A 35 -8.71 -8.16 -7.82
C ILE A 35 -10.12 -8.50 -8.29
N LEU A 36 -10.33 -9.76 -8.68
CA LEU A 36 -11.65 -10.27 -9.03
C LEU A 36 -12.50 -10.43 -7.76
N LEU A 37 -13.70 -9.84 -7.77
CA LEU A 37 -14.66 -9.94 -6.68
C LEU A 37 -15.60 -11.13 -6.96
N PRO A 38 -15.57 -12.21 -6.16
CA PRO A 38 -16.53 -13.30 -6.31
C PRO A 38 -17.94 -12.84 -5.89
N ALA A 39 -18.96 -13.53 -6.38
CA ALA A 39 -20.36 -13.17 -6.17
C ALA A 39 -21.10 -14.15 -5.25
N THR A 40 -20.42 -14.75 -4.26
CA THR A 40 -20.97 -15.88 -3.48
C THR A 40 -20.47 -15.94 -2.04
N HIS A 41 -21.38 -15.86 -1.06
CA HIS A 41 -21.07 -15.78 0.38
C HIS A 41 -20.23 -14.56 0.77
N ARG A 42 -20.94 -13.45 1.02
CA ARG A 42 -20.38 -12.13 1.30
C ARG A 42 -19.19 -12.10 2.27
N ALA A 43 -19.30 -12.69 3.46
CA ALA A 43 -18.24 -12.58 4.47
C ALA A 43 -16.94 -13.32 4.10
N LEU A 44 -17.05 -14.49 3.48
CA LEU A 44 -15.89 -15.26 3.04
C LEU A 44 -15.22 -14.59 1.83
N ASP A 45 -16.02 -14.06 0.91
CA ASP A 45 -15.51 -13.30 -0.22
C ASP A 45 -14.83 -12.01 0.23
N ASP A 46 -15.43 -11.26 1.17
CA ASP A 46 -14.82 -10.05 1.74
C ASP A 46 -13.47 -10.39 2.38
N ALA A 47 -13.36 -11.49 3.14
CA ALA A 47 -12.08 -11.92 3.73
C ALA A 47 -11.02 -12.25 2.68
N ARG A 48 -11.39 -12.93 1.59
CA ARG A 48 -10.48 -13.25 0.47
C ARG A 48 -10.03 -12.00 -0.27
N VAL A 49 -10.93 -11.05 -0.49
CA VAL A 49 -10.60 -9.78 -1.15
C VAL A 49 -9.70 -8.95 -0.27
N THR A 50 -9.97 -8.86 1.04
CA THR A 50 -9.09 -8.16 1.99
C THR A 50 -7.69 -8.76 2.01
N GLN A 51 -7.57 -10.10 2.03
CA GLN A 51 -6.28 -10.78 1.94
C GLN A 51 -5.55 -10.43 0.64
N ALA A 52 -6.25 -10.47 -0.50
CA ALA A 52 -5.66 -10.13 -1.79
C ALA A 52 -5.22 -8.67 -1.84
N CYS A 53 -6.02 -7.74 -1.32
CA CYS A 53 -5.67 -6.33 -1.18
C CYS A 53 -4.41 -6.17 -0.33
N TYR A 54 -4.34 -6.83 0.83
CA TYR A 54 -3.18 -6.79 1.70
C TYR A 54 -1.90 -7.23 0.98
N ILE A 55 -1.94 -8.36 0.26
CA ILE A 55 -0.79 -8.85 -0.50
C ILE A 55 -0.35 -7.81 -1.55
N ARG A 56 -1.29 -7.23 -2.31
CA ARG A 56 -0.97 -6.20 -3.30
C ARG A 56 -0.39 -4.94 -2.68
N LEU A 57 -0.88 -4.54 -1.52
CA LEU A 57 -0.34 -3.39 -0.79
C LEU A 57 1.09 -3.67 -0.29
N LEU A 58 1.39 -4.90 0.17
CA LEU A 58 2.76 -5.29 0.50
C LEU A 58 3.70 -5.22 -0.72
N GLU A 59 3.23 -5.69 -1.89
CA GLU A 59 3.98 -5.57 -3.13
C GLU A 59 4.28 -4.08 -3.43
N LEU A 60 3.27 -3.21 -3.37
CA LEU A 60 3.46 -1.77 -3.59
C LEU A 60 4.44 -1.14 -2.59
N ALA A 61 4.37 -1.51 -1.31
CA ALA A 61 5.30 -1.02 -0.29
C ALA A 61 6.75 -1.45 -0.59
N ALA A 62 6.95 -2.71 -0.99
CA ALA A 62 8.26 -3.21 -1.41
C ALA A 62 8.76 -2.55 -2.71
N GLU A 63 7.86 -1.92 -3.47
CA GLU A 63 8.23 -1.22 -4.69
C GLU A 63 8.71 0.22 -4.50
N LEU A 64 8.45 0.81 -3.34
CA LEU A 64 8.82 2.19 -3.03
C LEU A 64 10.35 2.39 -3.03
N PRO A 65 10.83 3.58 -3.44
CA PRO A 65 12.23 3.97 -3.22
C PRO A 65 12.56 3.96 -1.73
N ILE A 66 13.80 3.61 -1.39
CA ILE A 66 14.26 3.51 0.01
C ILE A 66 14.08 4.83 0.75
N GLU A 67 14.30 5.96 0.08
CA GLU A 67 14.16 7.30 0.67
C GLU A 67 12.71 7.58 1.07
N ILE A 68 11.75 7.10 0.27
CA ILE A 68 10.32 7.24 0.57
C ILE A 68 9.91 6.32 1.73
N LEU A 69 10.43 5.09 1.76
CA LEU A 69 10.20 4.17 2.89
C LEU A 69 10.73 4.75 4.20
N GLN A 70 11.94 5.33 4.18
CA GLN A 70 12.53 5.99 5.33
C GLN A 70 11.67 7.15 5.82
N GLU A 71 11.25 8.03 4.91
CA GLU A 71 10.39 9.17 5.26
C GLU A 71 9.05 8.73 5.86
N ILE A 72 8.41 7.70 5.29
CA ILE A 72 7.16 7.14 5.85
C ILE A 72 7.37 6.59 7.26
N VAL A 73 8.44 5.82 7.49
CA VAL A 73 8.75 5.26 8.82
C VAL A 73 9.06 6.38 9.82
N GLU A 74 9.84 7.39 9.42
CA GLU A 74 10.17 8.54 10.28
C GLU A 74 8.92 9.34 10.66
N LEU A 75 8.04 9.64 9.70
CA LEU A 75 6.77 10.31 9.96
C LEU A 75 5.83 9.46 10.81
N GLY A 76 5.87 8.13 10.62
CA GLY A 76 5.09 7.17 11.38
C GLY A 76 5.41 7.18 12.88
N ASN A 77 6.63 7.52 13.29
CA ASN A 77 7.01 7.61 14.71
C ASN A 77 6.23 8.68 15.50
N PHE A 78 5.55 9.61 14.82
CA PHE A 78 4.77 10.67 15.43
C PHE A 78 3.27 10.35 15.52
N VAL A 79 2.84 9.18 15.05
CA VAL A 79 1.44 8.76 15.01
C VAL A 79 1.32 7.35 15.58
N ASP A 80 0.31 7.12 16.42
CA ASP A 80 -0.02 5.79 16.88
C ASP A 80 -0.85 5.08 15.81
N TRP A 81 -0.19 4.24 14.99
CA TRP A 81 -0.83 3.47 13.93
C TRP A 81 -0.16 2.10 13.74
N ASP A 82 -0.96 1.03 13.87
CA ASP A 82 -0.46 -0.35 13.85
C ASP A 82 0.15 -0.75 12.49
N SER A 83 -0.35 -0.14 11.42
CA SER A 83 0.06 -0.43 10.05
C SER A 83 1.45 0.11 9.71
N GLY A 84 2.02 1.02 10.53
CA GLY A 84 3.37 1.54 10.37
C GLY A 84 4.45 0.45 10.36
N TRP A 85 4.21 -0.61 11.13
CA TRP A 85 5.07 -1.79 11.19
C TRP A 85 5.37 -2.40 9.81
N VAL A 86 4.42 -2.37 8.87
CA VAL A 86 4.63 -2.90 7.50
C VAL A 86 5.74 -2.15 6.78
N PHE A 87 5.80 -0.84 6.94
CA PHE A 87 6.83 0.01 6.30
C PHE A 87 8.19 -0.18 6.96
N GLU A 88 8.23 -0.38 8.28
CA GLU A 88 9.45 -0.76 9.00
C GLU A 88 10.01 -2.08 8.48
N GLN A 89 9.15 -3.10 8.32
CA GLN A 89 9.57 -4.40 7.78
C GLN A 89 10.04 -4.28 6.32
N ALA A 90 9.35 -3.50 5.49
CA ALA A 90 9.75 -3.26 4.11
C ALA A 90 11.13 -2.58 4.03
N LEU A 91 11.36 -1.55 4.86
CA LEU A 91 12.65 -0.87 4.95
C LEU A 91 13.77 -1.82 5.41
N HIS A 92 13.52 -2.63 6.44
CA HIS A 92 14.47 -3.63 6.91
C HIS A 92 14.82 -4.67 5.83
N ALA A 93 13.82 -5.12 5.06
CA ALA A 93 14.04 -6.04 3.96
C ALA A 93 14.93 -5.44 2.86
N VAL A 94 14.66 -4.19 2.44
CA VAL A 94 15.47 -3.48 1.44
C VAL A 94 16.91 -3.29 1.91
N VAL A 95 17.12 -2.89 3.17
CA VAL A 95 18.46 -2.72 3.75
C VAL A 95 19.21 -4.05 3.79
N LYS A 96 18.53 -5.15 4.15
CA LYS A 96 19.14 -6.49 4.21
C LYS A 96 19.50 -7.06 2.84
N GLU A 97 18.72 -6.79 1.81
CA GLU A 97 18.99 -7.25 0.43
C GLU A 97 20.09 -6.45 -0.29
N GLY A 98 20.54 -5.33 0.31
CA GLY A 98 21.52 -4.41 -0.26
C GLY A 98 20.88 -3.44 -1.26
N ILE A 99 21.36 -2.18 -1.27
CA ILE A 99 20.79 -1.11 -2.09
C ILE A 99 20.96 -1.44 -3.57
N LYS A 100 19.88 -1.90 -4.22
CA LYS A 100 19.77 -1.98 -5.68
C LYS A 100 19.06 -0.73 -6.18
N PRO A 101 19.66 0.10 -7.04
CA PRO A 101 19.01 1.31 -7.51
C PRO A 101 17.78 0.96 -8.34
N LYS A 102 16.59 1.32 -7.85
CA LYS A 102 15.34 1.19 -8.61
C LYS A 102 15.16 2.44 -9.48
N LYS A 103 14.92 2.23 -10.78
CA LYS A 103 14.74 3.32 -11.75
C LYS A 103 13.43 4.06 -11.45
N THR A 104 13.50 5.23 -10.84
CA THR A 104 12.36 6.15 -10.77
C THR A 104 12.03 6.63 -12.18
N THR A 105 11.02 6.05 -12.82
CA THR A 105 10.38 6.66 -13.99
C THR A 105 9.53 7.84 -13.50
N ARG A 106 10.11 9.05 -13.51
CA ARG A 106 9.33 10.29 -13.47
C ARG A 106 8.33 10.25 -14.63
N ALA A 107 7.04 10.17 -14.32
CA ALA A 107 5.99 10.33 -15.31
C ALA A 107 6.17 11.70 -15.99
N SER A 108 6.59 11.68 -17.25
CA SER A 108 6.70 12.88 -18.08
C SER A 108 5.28 13.38 -18.35
N SER A 109 4.93 14.51 -17.72
CA SER A 109 3.75 15.28 -18.05
C SER A 109 3.85 15.72 -19.52
N ARG A 110 3.16 15.00 -20.40
CA ARG A 110 3.04 15.34 -21.82
C ARG A 110 2.25 16.65 -21.91
N LYS A 111 2.96 17.75 -22.11
CA LYS A 111 2.40 19.09 -22.37
C LYS A 111 1.55 18.99 -23.64
N VAL A 112 0.23 19.03 -23.52
CA VAL A 112 -0.66 19.17 -24.67
C VAL A 112 -0.47 20.59 -25.19
N ARG A 113 0.30 20.73 -26.28
CA ARG A 113 0.21 21.91 -27.14
C ARG A 113 -0.90 21.68 -28.14
N LEU A 114 -1.90 22.54 -28.13
CA LEU A 114 -2.66 22.82 -29.34
C LEU A 114 -2.92 24.32 -29.39
N ASP A 115 -2.06 24.96 -30.16
CA ASP A 115 -2.14 26.31 -30.65
C ASP A 115 -2.82 26.31 -32.04
N SER A 116 -3.69 27.32 -32.21
CA SER A 116 -4.40 27.79 -33.42
C SER A 116 -5.74 27.14 -33.76
#